data_AF-A0AAV5T047-F1
#
_entry.id   AF-A0AAV5T047-F1
#
_cell.length_a   1.000
_cell.length_b   1.000
_cell.length_c   1.000
_cell.angle_alpha   90.00
_cell.angle_beta   90.00
_cell.angle_gamma   90.00
#
_symmetry.space_group_name_H-M   'P 1'
#
loop_
_entity.id
_entity.type
_entity.pdbx_description
1 polymer ?
#
loop_
_entity_poly.entity_id
_entity_poly.type
_entity_poly.pdbx_seq_one_letter_code
_entity_poly.pdbx_strand_id
1 'polypeptide(L)'
;RSKFLLSPATAAVWYQPERNSITIPLGILTPPYYDSKYPQQINYAGAGAVIGHEYWRGFDDEGAQFDWEGRLADCSFSGCSILDTPSQQGFNDMAESVYDQFMLQYTLRNNNELWIFDQRVIFWMSYGASMCTKMTDERLKDQLTTGTQAPSSCQVNQAIQDIPQFGEDFMCKYK
;
A
#
# COMPACT_ATOMS: atom_id res chain seq x y z
N ARG A 1 -23.22 15.81 4.37
CA ARG A 1 -21.99 14.99 4.50
C ARG A 1 -21.95 14.37 5.91
N SER A 2 -22.72 13.31 6.16
CA SER A 2 -22.77 12.66 7.49
C SER A 2 -22.24 11.22 7.51
N LYS A 3 -21.96 10.64 6.32
CA LYS A 3 -21.53 9.24 6.17
C LYS A 3 -20.14 9.06 5.53
N PHE A 4 -19.54 10.13 5.00
CA PHE A 4 -18.25 10.10 4.33
C PHE A 4 -17.35 11.22 4.84
N LEU A 5 -16.07 10.91 5.06
CA LEU A 5 -15.07 11.85 5.57
C LEU A 5 -14.77 12.98 4.57
N LEU A 6 -14.61 12.63 3.29
CA LEU A 6 -14.15 13.54 2.25
C LEU A 6 -15.13 13.65 1.08
N SER A 7 -14.79 14.51 0.13
CA SER A 7 -15.59 14.79 -1.08
C SER A 7 -15.52 13.62 -2.07
N PRO A 8 -16.57 13.34 -2.87
CA PRO A 8 -16.48 12.37 -3.97
C PRO A 8 -15.43 12.76 -5.03
N ALA A 9 -15.02 14.03 -5.09
CA ALA A 9 -13.96 14.53 -5.96
C ALA A 9 -12.53 14.33 -5.40
N THR A 10 -12.40 13.79 -4.20
CA THR A 10 -11.09 13.51 -3.60
C THR A 10 -10.41 12.35 -4.33
N ALA A 11 -9.16 12.55 -4.76
CA ALA A 11 -8.34 11.52 -5.40
C ALA A 11 -7.57 10.70 -4.34
N ALA A 12 -8.30 10.04 -3.45
CA ALA A 12 -7.75 9.14 -2.44
C ALA A 12 -8.80 8.10 -2.04
N VAL A 13 -8.37 6.88 -1.73
CA VAL A 13 -9.19 5.85 -1.06
C VAL A 13 -8.89 5.93 0.43
N TRP A 14 -9.84 5.57 1.28
CA TRP A 14 -9.60 5.45 2.71
C TRP A 14 -10.41 4.32 3.33
N TYR A 15 -9.82 3.67 4.34
CA TYR A 15 -10.48 2.80 5.29
C TYR A 15 -10.95 3.57 6.52
N GLN A 16 -12.06 3.13 7.11
CA GLN A 16 -12.59 3.62 8.38
C GLN A 16 -12.79 2.45 9.34
N PRO A 17 -11.90 2.26 10.33
CA PRO A 17 -11.98 1.13 11.27
C PRO A 17 -13.31 1.10 12.02
N GLU A 18 -13.83 2.24 12.47
CA GLU A 18 -15.05 2.34 13.28
C GLU A 18 -16.33 2.01 12.50
N ARG A 19 -16.21 1.84 11.19
CA ARG A 19 -17.31 1.45 10.30
C ARG A 19 -17.01 0.15 9.57
N ASN A 20 -15.81 -0.42 9.75
CA ASN A 20 -15.27 -1.50 8.95
C ASN A 20 -15.59 -1.31 7.45
N SER A 21 -15.23 -0.13 6.92
CA SER A 21 -15.69 0.32 5.61
C SER A 21 -14.57 0.95 4.80
N ILE A 22 -14.45 0.53 3.53
CA ILE A 22 -13.60 1.16 2.53
C ILE A 22 -14.44 2.12 1.69
N THR A 23 -13.96 3.34 1.48
CA THR A 23 -14.61 4.30 0.57
C THR A 23 -13.73 4.57 -0.64
N ILE A 24 -14.30 4.40 -1.83
CA ILE A 24 -13.65 4.66 -3.12
C ILE A 24 -14.39 5.82 -3.81
N PRO A 25 -13.88 7.06 -3.74
CA PRO A 25 -14.48 8.19 -4.43
C PRO A 25 -14.34 8.09 -5.95
N LEU A 26 -15.17 8.84 -6.68
CA LEU A 26 -15.04 8.92 -8.14
C LEU A 26 -13.72 9.60 -8.56
N GLY A 27 -13.20 10.53 -7.74
CA GLY A 27 -11.99 11.31 -8.05
C GLY A 27 -10.71 10.48 -8.20
N ILE A 28 -10.64 9.28 -7.60
CA ILE A 28 -9.50 8.37 -7.77
C ILE A 28 -9.70 7.39 -8.94
N LEU A 29 -10.95 7.19 -9.40
CA LEU A 29 -11.29 6.28 -10.51
C LEU A 29 -11.08 6.95 -11.88
N THR A 30 -9.91 7.55 -12.06
CA THR A 30 -9.46 8.20 -13.29
C THR A 30 -8.03 7.78 -13.61
N PRO A 31 -7.55 7.97 -14.86
CA PRO A 31 -6.15 7.79 -15.18
C PRO A 31 -5.23 8.58 -14.22
N PRO A 32 -4.09 8.02 -13.79
CA PRO A 32 -3.50 6.74 -14.22
C PRO A 32 -4.05 5.49 -13.49
N TYR A 33 -4.93 5.63 -12.49
CA TYR A 33 -5.36 4.52 -11.64
C TYR A 33 -6.42 3.63 -12.29
N TYR A 34 -7.36 4.21 -13.04
CA TYR A 34 -8.44 3.46 -13.66
C TYR A 34 -8.92 4.07 -14.98
N ASP A 35 -9.14 3.22 -15.98
CA ASP A 35 -9.98 3.52 -17.15
C ASP A 35 -10.68 2.23 -17.60
N SER A 36 -11.98 2.33 -17.91
CA SER A 36 -12.77 1.21 -18.48
C SER A 36 -12.17 0.60 -19.75
N LYS A 37 -11.33 1.36 -20.48
CA LYS A 37 -10.66 0.94 -21.71
C LYS A 37 -9.27 0.35 -21.46
N TYR A 38 -8.72 0.48 -20.25
CA TYR A 38 -7.43 -0.12 -19.93
C TYR A 38 -7.53 -1.65 -19.86
N PRO A 39 -6.47 -2.37 -20.28
CA PRO A 39 -6.31 -3.77 -19.95
C PRO A 39 -6.48 -3.99 -18.44
N GLN A 40 -7.07 -5.12 -18.07
CA GLN A 40 -7.38 -5.41 -16.67
C GLN A 40 -6.16 -5.28 -15.76
N GLN A 41 -4.99 -5.71 -16.23
CA GLN A 41 -3.72 -5.68 -15.49
C GLN A 41 -3.33 -4.26 -15.07
N ILE A 42 -3.59 -3.25 -15.92
CA ILE A 42 -3.31 -1.84 -15.62
C ILE A 42 -4.29 -1.34 -14.54
N ASN A 43 -5.58 -1.68 -14.67
CA ASN A 43 -6.59 -1.33 -13.66
C ASN A 43 -6.35 -2.02 -12.31
N TYR A 44 -5.90 -3.29 -12.33
CA TYR A 44 -5.51 -4.02 -11.12
C TYR A 44 -4.26 -3.41 -10.48
N ALA A 45 -3.28 -3.00 -11.29
CA ALA A 45 -2.06 -2.38 -10.80
C ALA A 45 -2.27 -0.97 -10.24
N GLY A 46 -3.19 -0.19 -10.83
CA GLY A 46 -3.54 1.14 -10.37
C GLY A 46 -4.58 1.09 -9.25
N ALA A 47 -5.86 1.10 -9.63
CA ALA A 47 -6.97 1.12 -8.68
C ALA A 47 -7.00 -0.12 -7.78
N GLY A 48 -6.72 -1.32 -8.32
CA GLY A 48 -6.72 -2.55 -7.54
C GLY A 48 -5.70 -2.53 -6.40
N ALA A 49 -4.48 -2.03 -6.66
CA ALA A 49 -3.44 -1.92 -5.64
C ALA A 49 -3.82 -0.91 -4.54
N VAL A 50 -4.39 0.25 -4.91
CA VAL A 50 -4.84 1.26 -3.92
C VAL A 50 -6.02 0.74 -3.09
N ILE A 51 -6.97 0.02 -3.71
CA ILE A 51 -8.09 -0.60 -3.00
C ILE A 51 -7.58 -1.72 -2.08
N GLY A 52 -6.63 -2.54 -2.55
CA GLY A 52 -6.02 -3.61 -1.76
C GLY A 52 -5.24 -3.06 -0.56
N HIS A 53 -4.53 -1.94 -0.73
CA HIS A 53 -3.88 -1.23 0.36
C HIS A 53 -4.87 -0.81 1.44
N GLU A 54 -6.01 -0.21 1.06
CA GLU A 54 -7.05 0.19 2.02
C GLU A 54 -7.84 -1.00 2.59
N TYR A 55 -7.91 -2.12 1.89
CA TYR A 55 -8.46 -3.36 2.45
C TYR A 55 -7.58 -3.90 3.57
N TRP A 56 -6.26 -3.89 3.38
CA TRP A 56 -5.31 -4.35 4.39
C TRP A 56 -5.24 -3.47 5.63
N ARG A 57 -5.69 -2.21 5.57
CA ARG A 57 -5.87 -1.34 6.74
C ARG A 57 -6.84 -1.89 7.79
N GLY A 58 -7.69 -2.85 7.44
CA GLY A 58 -8.50 -3.58 8.42
C GLY A 58 -7.70 -4.56 9.29
N PHE A 59 -6.45 -4.84 8.92
CA PHE A 59 -5.60 -5.85 9.53
C PHE A 59 -4.17 -5.33 9.81
N ASP A 60 -3.94 -4.03 9.68
CA ASP A 60 -2.71 -3.42 10.16
C ASP A 60 -2.76 -3.28 11.70
N ASP A 61 -1.71 -2.71 12.28
CA ASP A 61 -1.55 -2.55 13.71
C ASP A 61 -2.67 -1.73 14.37
N GLU A 62 -3.31 -0.83 13.63
CA GLU A 62 -4.52 -0.11 14.07
C GLU A 62 -5.80 -0.93 13.78
N GLY A 63 -5.92 -1.47 12.57
CA GLY A 63 -7.09 -2.22 12.13
C GLY A 63 -7.37 -3.48 12.96
N ALA A 64 -6.33 -4.21 13.34
CA ALA A 64 -6.41 -5.42 14.16
C ALA A 64 -7.00 -5.16 15.57
N GLN A 65 -7.15 -3.90 15.99
CA GLN A 65 -7.76 -3.54 17.26
C GLN A 65 -9.30 -3.53 17.19
N PHE A 66 -9.88 -3.53 15.99
CA PHE A 66 -11.32 -3.41 15.76
C PHE A 66 -11.96 -4.74 15.35
N ASP A 67 -13.11 -5.06 15.94
CA ASP A 67 -13.96 -6.17 15.53
C ASP A 67 -14.67 -5.87 14.20
N TRP A 68 -15.37 -6.89 13.68
CA TRP A 68 -16.09 -6.80 12.40
C TRP A 68 -17.24 -5.76 12.39
N GLU A 69 -17.68 -5.28 13.56
CA GLU A 69 -18.69 -4.23 13.72
C GLU A 69 -18.04 -2.83 13.83
N GLY A 70 -16.71 -2.74 13.84
CA GLY A 70 -15.96 -1.50 14.01
C GLY A 70 -15.85 -1.03 15.47
N ARG A 71 -15.91 -1.95 16.44
CA ARG A 71 -15.68 -1.64 17.86
C ARG A 71 -14.32 -2.15 18.29
N LEU A 72 -13.68 -1.47 19.24
CA LEU A 72 -12.46 -1.99 19.84
C LEU A 72 -12.73 -3.35 20.52
N ALA A 73 -11.89 -4.33 20.22
CA ALA A 73 -12.02 -5.71 20.68
C ALA A 73 -11.01 -6.04 21.77
N ASP A 74 -11.46 -6.83 22.76
CA ASP A 74 -10.63 -7.42 23.83
C ASP A 74 -9.59 -6.46 24.45
N CYS A 75 -10.08 -5.31 24.92
CA CYS A 75 -9.24 -4.25 25.45
C CYS A 75 -8.77 -4.52 26.87
N SER A 76 -7.45 -4.37 27.08
CA SER A 76 -6.78 -4.37 28.37
C SER A 76 -5.95 -3.09 28.54
N PHE A 77 -5.24 -2.95 29.67
CA PHE A 77 -4.31 -1.82 29.87
C PHE A 77 -3.16 -1.83 28.84
N SER A 78 -2.79 -2.99 28.30
CA SER A 78 -1.72 -3.14 27.31
C SER A 78 -2.17 -2.92 25.87
N GLY A 79 -3.46 -2.68 25.62
CA GLY A 79 -4.00 -2.45 24.27
C GLY A 79 -5.26 -3.27 23.99
N CYS A 80 -5.80 -3.10 22.78
CA CYS A 80 -6.94 -3.83 22.23
C CYS A 80 -6.46 -4.66 21.03
N SER A 81 -7.03 -5.85 20.80
CA SER A 81 -6.67 -6.71 19.67
C SER A 81 -7.73 -7.78 19.45
N ILE A 82 -8.00 -8.13 18.20
CA ILE A 82 -8.78 -9.33 17.84
C ILE A 82 -7.94 -10.62 17.88
N LEU A 83 -6.62 -10.50 18.00
CA LEU A 83 -5.67 -11.61 17.96
C LEU A 83 -5.51 -12.22 19.35
N ASP A 84 -5.39 -13.56 19.40
CA ASP A 84 -4.93 -14.24 20.61
C ASP A 84 -3.45 -13.94 20.89
N THR A 85 -3.00 -14.18 22.12
CA THR A 85 -1.64 -13.80 22.56
C THR A 85 -0.52 -14.33 21.64
N PRO A 86 -0.53 -15.61 21.19
CA PRO A 86 0.48 -16.10 20.26
C PRO A 86 0.45 -15.39 18.91
N SER A 87 -0.73 -15.13 18.36
CA SER A 87 -0.87 -14.44 17.07
C SER A 87 -0.47 -12.98 17.17
N GLN A 88 -0.73 -12.33 18.32
CA GLN A 88 -0.28 -10.96 18.58
C GLN A 88 1.26 -10.86 18.60
N GLN A 89 1.95 -11.81 19.23
CA GLN A 89 3.42 -11.84 19.20
C GLN A 89 3.94 -12.00 17.76
N GLY A 90 3.42 -12.97 17.01
CA GLY A 90 3.84 -13.18 15.62
C GLY A 90 3.53 -11.99 14.71
N PHE A 91 2.41 -11.31 14.94
CA PHE A 91 2.07 -10.08 14.23
C PHE A 91 3.07 -8.96 14.51
N ASN A 92 3.43 -8.74 15.78
CA ASN A 92 4.42 -7.73 16.16
C ASN A 92 5.81 -8.05 15.58
N ASP A 93 6.25 -9.31 15.62
CA ASP A 93 7.54 -9.74 15.07
C ASP A 93 7.61 -9.48 13.54
N MET A 94 6.51 -9.72 12.83
CA MET A 94 6.41 -9.41 11.39
C MET A 94 6.43 -7.90 11.14
N ALA A 95 5.69 -7.12 11.92
CA ALA A 95 5.64 -5.66 11.78
C ALA A 95 7.02 -5.02 12.00
N GLU A 96 7.76 -5.48 13.02
CA GLU A 96 9.14 -5.05 13.27
C GLU A 96 10.06 -5.40 12.09
N SER A 97 9.93 -6.60 11.51
CA SER A 97 10.73 -7.01 10.35
C SER A 97 10.52 -6.10 9.14
N VAL A 98 9.28 -5.71 8.87
CA VAL A 98 8.94 -4.78 7.78
C VAL A 98 9.53 -3.40 8.06
N TYR A 99 9.40 -2.90 9.30
CA TYR A 99 10.00 -1.63 9.71
C TYR A 99 11.51 -1.62 9.44
N ASP A 100 12.22 -2.68 9.82
CA ASP A 100 13.66 -2.81 9.60
C ASP A 100 14.02 -2.82 8.11
N GLN A 101 13.26 -3.52 7.27
CA GLN A 101 13.46 -3.49 5.81
C GLN A 101 13.35 -2.07 5.23
N PHE A 102 12.34 -1.30 5.65
CA PHE A 102 12.18 0.08 5.19
C PHE A 102 13.34 0.99 5.63
N MET A 103 14.00 0.69 6.75
CA MET A 103 15.14 1.44 7.26
C MET A 103 16.47 1.09 6.58
N LEU A 104 16.55 0.00 5.81
CA LEU A 104 17.82 -0.64 5.43
C LEU A 104 18.37 -0.38 4.01
N GLN A 105 17.88 0.57 3.19
CA GLN A 105 18.48 0.69 1.84
C GLN A 105 18.58 2.04 1.14
N TYR A 106 19.74 2.21 0.50
CA TYR A 106 20.15 3.25 -0.45
C TYR A 106 20.09 2.76 -1.92
N THR A 107 19.86 3.72 -2.81
CA THR A 107 19.69 3.69 -4.28
C THR A 107 20.46 2.66 -5.12
N LEU A 108 19.78 2.09 -6.13
CA LEU A 108 20.38 1.60 -7.39
C LEU A 108 19.49 1.93 -8.61
N ARG A 109 20.12 2.30 -9.73
CA ARG A 109 19.52 2.69 -11.03
C ARG A 109 20.25 1.97 -12.17
N ASN A 110 19.51 1.60 -13.23
CA ASN A 110 19.89 1.32 -14.65
C ASN A 110 19.08 0.12 -15.20
N ASN A 111 18.72 -0.05 -16.49
CA ASN A 111 19.02 0.62 -17.77
C ASN A 111 17.85 0.39 -18.76
N ASN A 112 17.80 1.21 -19.82
CA ASN A 112 16.82 1.21 -20.90
C ASN A 112 16.90 -0.03 -21.82
N GLU A 113 15.82 -0.81 -21.89
CA GLU A 113 15.47 -1.65 -23.04
C GLU A 113 13.95 -1.63 -23.28
N LEU A 114 13.53 -1.65 -24.55
CA LEU A 114 12.13 -1.54 -24.98
C LEU A 114 11.57 -2.95 -25.21
N TRP A 115 10.72 -3.43 -24.32
CA TRP A 115 10.19 -4.81 -24.38
C TRP A 115 8.71 -4.83 -24.77
N ILE A 116 8.32 -5.83 -25.57
CA ILE A 116 6.93 -6.28 -25.65
C ILE A 116 6.69 -7.08 -24.37
N PHE A 117 6.05 -6.45 -23.39
CA PHE A 117 5.94 -7.00 -22.04
C PHE A 117 4.81 -8.05 -21.92
N ASP A 118 5.09 -9.13 -21.18
CA ASP A 118 4.07 -10.04 -20.66
C ASP A 118 3.04 -9.23 -19.81
N GLN A 119 1.78 -9.66 -19.82
CA GLN A 119 0.72 -9.05 -19.01
C GLN A 119 1.10 -8.92 -17.53
N ARG A 120 1.88 -9.87 -16.98
CA ARG A 120 2.37 -9.81 -15.60
C ARG A 120 3.43 -8.73 -15.39
N VAL A 121 4.32 -8.53 -16.36
CA VAL A 121 5.31 -7.45 -16.31
C VAL A 121 4.64 -6.08 -16.46
N ILE A 122 3.62 -5.97 -17.32
CA ILE A 122 2.81 -4.75 -17.48
C ILE A 122 2.14 -4.37 -16.15
N PHE A 123 1.69 -5.34 -15.36
CA PHE A 123 1.13 -5.07 -14.03
C PHE A 123 2.15 -4.34 -13.15
N TRP A 124 3.35 -4.89 -12.97
CA TRP A 124 4.39 -4.31 -12.11
C TRP A 124 4.85 -2.93 -12.60
N MET A 125 4.99 -2.75 -13.91
CA MET A 125 5.32 -1.45 -14.49
C MET A 125 4.20 -0.43 -14.29
N SER A 126 2.95 -0.84 -14.44
CA SER A 126 1.79 0.04 -14.23
C SER A 126 1.65 0.44 -12.76
N TYR A 127 1.96 -0.48 -11.83
CA TYR A 127 1.99 -0.21 -10.40
C TYR A 127 3.02 0.87 -10.09
N GLY A 128 4.27 0.70 -10.52
CA GLY A 128 5.32 1.70 -10.35
C GLY A 128 5.01 3.04 -11.05
N ALA A 129 4.40 3.00 -12.24
CA ALA A 129 4.00 4.20 -12.99
C ALA A 129 2.90 4.99 -12.26
N SER A 130 1.93 4.31 -11.63
CA SER A 130 0.84 4.95 -10.88
C SER A 130 1.32 5.70 -9.63
N MET A 131 2.51 5.35 -9.13
CA MET A 131 3.14 5.90 -7.93
C MET A 131 4.29 6.87 -8.27
N CYS A 132 4.45 7.26 -9.54
CA CYS A 132 5.51 8.20 -9.94
C CYS A 132 5.26 9.59 -9.34
N THR A 133 6.11 9.97 -8.37
CA THR A 133 6.08 11.29 -7.75
C THR A 133 7.46 11.94 -7.78
N LYS A 134 7.49 13.28 -7.74
CA LYS A 134 8.71 14.06 -7.59
C LYS A 134 8.49 15.10 -6.50
N MET A 135 9.42 15.18 -5.56
CA MET A 135 9.38 16.13 -4.45
C MET A 135 10.70 16.89 -4.36
N THR A 136 10.67 18.07 -3.72
CA THR A 136 11.90 18.78 -3.33
C THR A 136 12.51 18.16 -2.09
N ASP A 137 13.79 18.42 -1.83
CA ASP A 137 14.49 17.87 -0.67
C ASP A 137 13.86 18.33 0.65
N GLU A 138 13.33 19.56 0.71
CA GLU A 138 12.62 20.07 1.88
C GLU A 138 11.32 19.30 2.13
N ARG A 139 10.54 19.04 1.06
CA ARG A 139 9.29 18.29 1.17
C ARG A 139 9.52 16.82 1.50
N LEU A 140 10.62 16.24 1.00
CA LEU A 140 11.02 14.89 1.36
C LEU A 140 11.39 14.81 2.84
N LYS A 141 12.17 15.76 3.37
CA LYS A 141 12.52 15.83 4.80
C LYS A 141 11.27 15.96 5.66
N ASP A 142 10.37 16.87 5.30
CA ASP A 142 9.10 17.06 5.99
C ASP A 142 8.33 15.74 6.05
N GLN A 143 8.11 15.09 4.90
CA GLN A 143 7.42 13.80 4.83
C GLN A 143 8.08 12.71 5.69
N LEU A 144 9.41 12.61 5.70
CA LEU A 144 10.12 11.62 6.51
C LEU A 144 10.00 11.85 8.02
N THR A 145 9.75 13.10 8.43
CA THR A 145 9.68 13.46 9.86
C THR A 145 8.25 13.55 10.41
N THR A 146 7.28 13.88 9.57
CA THR A 146 5.89 14.13 9.99
C THR A 146 4.87 13.26 9.27
N GLY A 147 5.25 12.61 8.17
CA GLY A 147 4.37 11.78 7.36
C GLY A 147 4.22 10.38 7.94
N THR A 148 3.01 9.84 7.85
CA THR A 148 2.71 8.44 8.20
C THR A 148 2.94 7.47 7.03
N GLN A 149 3.29 7.99 5.85
CA GLN A 149 3.52 7.19 4.64
C GLN A 149 4.96 7.34 4.16
N ALA A 150 5.59 6.21 3.84
CA ALA A 150 6.90 6.19 3.19
C ALA A 150 6.87 6.94 1.84
N PRO A 151 8.00 7.51 1.37
CA PRO A 151 8.08 8.10 0.04
C PRO A 151 7.70 7.11 -1.06
N SER A 152 7.10 7.58 -2.16
CA SER A 152 6.58 6.70 -3.22
C SER A 152 7.64 5.77 -3.81
N SER A 153 8.90 6.19 -3.90
CA SER A 153 10.00 5.33 -4.33
C SER A 153 10.22 4.11 -3.42
N CYS A 154 10.03 4.28 -2.12
CA CYS A 154 10.14 3.19 -1.14
C CYS A 154 8.91 2.29 -1.20
N GLN A 155 7.71 2.88 -1.32
CA GLN A 155 6.47 2.11 -1.50
C GLN A 155 6.53 1.20 -2.72
N VAL A 156 7.15 1.63 -3.82
CA VAL A 156 7.32 0.78 -5.00
C VAL A 156 8.48 -0.20 -4.82
N ASN A 157 9.70 0.30 -4.59
CA ASN A 157 10.88 -0.54 -4.70
C ASN A 157 11.09 -1.49 -3.52
N GLN A 158 10.60 -1.16 -2.33
CA GLN A 158 10.74 -2.05 -1.16
C GLN A 158 9.61 -3.07 -1.11
N ALA A 159 8.36 -2.64 -1.33
CA ALA A 159 7.22 -3.56 -1.24
C ALA A 159 7.30 -4.73 -2.23
N ILE A 160 7.89 -4.52 -3.41
CA ILE A 160 8.01 -5.58 -4.43
C ILE A 160 9.17 -6.55 -4.19
N GLN A 161 10.14 -6.22 -3.32
CA GLN A 161 11.29 -7.10 -3.06
C GLN A 161 10.88 -8.39 -2.36
N ASP A 162 9.85 -8.34 -1.52
CA ASP A 162 9.35 -9.51 -0.78
C ASP A 162 8.29 -10.31 -1.55
N ILE A 163 8.05 -9.98 -2.82
CA ILE A 163 7.07 -10.67 -3.66
C ILE A 163 7.81 -11.62 -4.63
N PRO A 164 7.78 -12.95 -4.41
CA PRO A 164 8.49 -13.89 -5.26
C PRO A 164 8.06 -13.80 -6.74
N GLN A 165 6.79 -13.53 -7.00
CA GLN A 165 6.25 -13.39 -8.35
C GLN A 165 6.90 -12.23 -9.12
N PHE A 166 7.22 -11.11 -8.45
CA PHE A 166 7.96 -10.03 -9.09
C PHE A 166 9.36 -10.50 -9.51
N GLY A 167 10.04 -11.22 -8.61
CA GLY A 167 11.35 -11.81 -8.90
C GLY A 167 11.32 -12.79 -10.07
N GLU A 168 10.27 -13.62 -10.17
CA GLU A 168 10.07 -14.54 -11.29
C GLU A 168 9.81 -13.80 -12.61
N ASP A 169 8.90 -12.81 -12.60
CA ASP A 169 8.48 -12.06 -13.79
C ASP A 169 9.62 -11.23 -14.41
N PHE A 170 10.50 -10.68 -13.57
CA PHE A 170 11.67 -9.91 -14.01
C PHE A 170 12.97 -10.74 -14.03
N MET A 171 12.90 -12.04 -13.75
CA MET A 171 14.06 -12.93 -13.67
C MET A 171 15.17 -12.38 -12.74
N CYS A 172 14.77 -11.81 -11.61
CA CYS A 172 15.68 -11.30 -10.60
C CYS A 172 16.54 -12.44 -10.06
N LYS A 173 17.85 -12.20 -9.91
CA LYS A 173 18.75 -13.16 -9.28
C LYS A 173 18.62 -13.04 -7.76
N TYR A 174 18.31 -14.13 -7.08
CA TYR A 174 18.48 -14.22 -5.63
C TYR A 174 19.96 -13.98 -5.31
N LYS A 175 20.24 -13.02 -4.42
CA LYS A 175 21.57 -12.78 -3.88
C LYS A 175 21.75 -13.53 -2.57
#